data_AF-A0A511AEZ6-F1
#
_entry.id   AF-A0A511AEZ6-F1
#
_cell.length_a   1.000
_cell.length_b   1.000
_cell.length_c   1.000
_cell.angle_alpha   90.00
_cell.angle_beta   90.00
_cell.angle_gamma   90.00
#
_symmetry.space_group_name_H-M   'P 1'
#
loop_
_entity.id
_entity.type
_entity.pdbx_description
1 polymer ?
#
loop_
_entity_poly.entity_id
_entity_poly.type
_entity_poly.pdbx_seq_one_letter_code
_entity_poly.pdbx_strand_id
1 'polypeptide(L)'
;MLREFTETEGFTVAEGNKDTALPTEVGSAPDRSWSPTAEGRRKATTFRWIAAALWAIAIAAEAVAIFWLLRQREFTGADGELVRNPDTGLLEERGATAQFPQWAFIALLVAFVVIAALSITGSILWKKANRLDPAKKSDTVRFFVQNQLGAIIAVIAFLPLIILVFLNKDMDKGQKTTAGIIGVVLAVAAVALGIDYNPPSVEQYTADRSTVIQLLGQDEVVWVDGGSVYHVCEEVPDIQTGSEKRTGTTAEAVEAGKIRLTLKFASELRTCGLAVPENADEITDALRAIQAGQVDTLLPAPVWADPADAPIEVPDAAPSAEESE
;
A
#
# COMPACT_ATOMS: atom_id res chain seq x y z
N MET A 1 16.10 -33.48 -82.35
CA MET A 1 16.36 -34.24 -81.12
C MET A 1 15.25 -33.87 -80.15
N LEU A 2 14.47 -34.83 -79.67
CA LEU A 2 13.13 -34.65 -79.10
C LEU A 2 13.04 -35.22 -77.68
N ARG A 3 11.95 -34.85 -76.99
CA ARG A 3 11.46 -35.32 -75.67
C ARG A 3 12.10 -34.65 -74.47
N GLU A 4 11.42 -34.48 -73.35
CA GLU A 4 10.01 -34.26 -72.93
C GLU A 4 10.09 -34.29 -71.39
N PHE A 5 9.16 -33.64 -70.69
CA PHE A 5 9.18 -33.55 -69.22
C PHE A 5 8.62 -34.81 -68.55
N THR A 6 9.22 -35.22 -67.43
CA THR A 6 8.61 -36.07 -66.39
C THR A 6 9.18 -35.70 -65.01
N GLU A 7 8.29 -35.39 -64.06
CA GLU A 7 8.24 -35.88 -62.65
C GLU A 7 9.52 -35.82 -61.74
N THR A 8 9.48 -35.59 -60.41
CA THR A 8 8.41 -35.44 -59.39
C THR A 8 9.01 -34.89 -58.07
N GLU A 9 8.14 -34.54 -57.09
CA GLU A 9 8.45 -34.29 -55.65
C GLU A 9 9.26 -32.99 -55.31
N GLY A 10 9.12 -32.31 -54.17
CA GLY A 10 8.19 -32.45 -53.03
C GLY A 10 8.85 -32.22 -51.65
N PHE A 11 8.45 -31.15 -50.91
CA PHE A 11 8.53 -31.00 -49.42
C PHE A 11 9.92 -30.94 -48.71
N THR A 12 10.29 -30.08 -47.74
CA THR A 12 9.86 -28.76 -47.21
C THR A 12 10.98 -28.11 -46.37
N VAL A 13 11.02 -26.75 -46.34
CA VAL A 13 11.33 -25.82 -45.23
C VAL A 13 12.18 -26.25 -44.01
N ALA A 14 13.32 -25.56 -43.81
CA ALA A 14 13.89 -24.97 -42.56
C ALA A 14 15.36 -24.58 -42.85
N GLU A 15 16.05 -23.59 -42.26
CA GLU A 15 15.76 -22.53 -41.27
C GLU A 15 16.78 -21.39 -41.53
N GLY A 16 16.44 -20.12 -41.27
CA GLY A 16 17.32 -18.97 -41.57
C GLY A 16 17.43 -18.00 -40.39
N ASN A 17 18.65 -17.86 -39.83
CA ASN A 17 18.95 -16.98 -38.70
C ASN A 17 19.69 -15.70 -39.15
N LYS A 18 19.48 -14.62 -38.38
CA LYS A 18 20.09 -13.29 -38.41
C LYS A 18 19.52 -12.33 -39.45
N ASP A 19 18.94 -11.24 -38.95
CA ASP A 19 19.69 -9.98 -38.98
C ASP A 19 19.32 -9.03 -37.83
N THR A 20 20.23 -8.08 -37.60
CA THR A 20 20.23 -7.16 -36.44
C THR A 20 19.26 -6.01 -36.67
N ALA A 21 18.22 -5.87 -35.84
CA ALA A 21 17.30 -4.73 -35.90
C ALA A 21 17.55 -3.77 -34.72
N LEU A 22 17.78 -2.49 -35.05
CA LEU A 22 17.76 -1.37 -34.09
C LEU A 22 16.33 -1.19 -33.53
N PRO A 23 16.16 -0.74 -32.28
CA PRO A 23 14.84 -0.44 -31.74
C PRO A 23 14.28 0.82 -32.41
N THR A 24 13.40 0.63 -33.38
CA THR A 24 12.55 1.68 -33.93
C THR A 24 11.46 2.02 -32.91
N GLU A 25 11.76 2.89 -31.95
CA GLU A 25 10.71 3.53 -31.16
C GLU A 25 9.95 4.52 -32.04
N VAL A 26 8.75 4.11 -32.48
CA VAL A 26 7.77 5.00 -33.10
C VAL A 26 6.45 4.86 -32.34
N GLY A 27 6.19 5.84 -31.48
CA GLY A 27 4.86 6.28 -31.05
C GLY A 27 3.81 5.22 -30.76
N SER A 28 3.91 4.56 -29.60
CA SER A 28 2.68 4.21 -28.89
C SER A 28 2.01 5.52 -28.41
N ALA A 29 0.72 5.70 -28.72
CA ALA A 29 -0.09 6.77 -28.12
C ALA A 29 0.08 6.76 -26.59
N PRO A 30 0.10 7.94 -25.91
CA PRO A 30 0.39 8.01 -24.49
C PRO A 30 -0.51 7.04 -23.72
N ASP A 31 0.15 6.19 -22.94
CA ASP A 31 -0.44 5.17 -22.11
C ASP A 31 -1.40 5.82 -21.12
N ARG A 32 -2.69 5.83 -21.48
CA ARG A 32 -3.79 6.53 -20.80
C ARG A 32 -3.98 6.15 -19.32
N SER A 33 -3.31 5.11 -18.83
CA SER A 33 -3.27 4.74 -17.42
C SER A 33 -1.89 5.00 -16.84
N TRP A 34 -1.82 5.75 -15.74
CA TRP A 34 -0.59 5.94 -14.98
C TRP A 34 0.09 4.60 -14.66
N SER A 35 1.42 4.58 -14.74
CA SER A 35 2.24 3.44 -14.35
C SER A 35 3.43 3.90 -13.50
N PRO A 36 3.90 3.09 -12.55
CA PRO A 36 5.04 3.45 -11.72
C PRO A 36 6.36 3.33 -12.48
N THR A 37 7.32 4.18 -12.11
CA THR A 37 8.71 4.10 -12.55
C THR A 37 9.31 2.71 -12.31
N ALA A 38 10.36 2.37 -13.07
CA ALA A 38 11.06 1.11 -12.91
C ALA A 38 11.70 0.96 -11.50
N GLU A 39 12.17 2.06 -10.91
CA GLU A 39 12.74 2.07 -9.55
C GLU A 39 11.64 2.02 -8.48
N GLY A 40 10.55 2.77 -8.63
CA GLY A 40 9.36 2.71 -7.77
C GLY A 40 8.77 1.30 -7.71
N ARG A 41 8.63 0.62 -8.86
CA ARG A 41 8.19 -0.79 -8.93
C ARG A 41 9.14 -1.74 -8.20
N ARG A 42 10.46 -1.53 -8.30
CA ARG A 42 11.47 -2.32 -7.58
C ARG A 42 11.38 -2.07 -6.07
N LYS A 43 11.32 -0.82 -5.63
CA LYS A 43 11.12 -0.41 -4.23
C LYS A 43 9.85 -1.03 -3.64
N ALA A 44 8.72 -0.95 -4.35
CA ALA A 44 7.46 -1.58 -3.96
C ALA A 44 7.61 -3.10 -3.76
N THR A 45 8.26 -3.78 -4.70
CA THR A 45 8.50 -5.22 -4.64
C THR A 45 9.36 -5.60 -3.44
N THR A 46 10.45 -4.86 -3.19
CA THR A 46 11.32 -5.06 -2.03
C THR A 46 10.57 -4.85 -0.71
N PHE A 47 9.78 -3.78 -0.59
CA PHE A 47 8.97 -3.53 0.61
C PHE A 47 7.92 -4.62 0.86
N ARG A 48 7.28 -5.17 -0.18
CA ARG A 48 6.35 -6.31 -0.04
C ARG A 48 7.04 -7.56 0.49
N TRP A 49 8.22 -7.89 -0.04
CA TRP A 49 8.99 -9.05 0.44
C TRP A 49 9.47 -8.89 1.89
N ILE A 50 9.95 -7.70 2.26
CA ILE A 50 10.35 -7.43 3.66
C ILE A 50 9.13 -7.48 4.58
N ALA A 51 8.00 -6.90 4.19
CA ALA A 51 6.75 -6.97 4.96
C ALA A 51 6.28 -8.43 5.16
N ALA A 52 6.26 -9.22 4.09
CA ALA A 52 5.91 -10.63 4.14
C ALA A 52 6.87 -11.44 5.04
N ALA A 53 8.17 -11.15 5.00
CA ALA A 53 9.14 -11.79 5.89
C ALA A 53 8.92 -11.42 7.37
N LEU A 54 8.69 -10.14 7.68
CA LEU A 54 8.38 -9.69 9.05
C LEU A 54 7.10 -10.35 9.59
N TRP A 55 6.07 -10.47 8.75
CA TRP A 55 4.83 -11.17 9.08
C TRP A 55 5.01 -12.67 9.27
N ALA A 56 5.81 -13.34 8.43
CA ALA A 56 6.14 -14.74 8.60
C ALA A 56 6.90 -15.00 9.91
N ILE A 57 7.82 -14.10 10.29
CA ILE A 57 8.52 -14.16 11.59
C ILE A 57 7.55 -13.92 12.76
N ALA A 58 6.60 -12.98 12.62
CA ALA A 58 5.57 -12.74 13.64
C ALA A 58 4.68 -13.97 13.87
N ILE A 59 4.20 -14.62 12.80
CA ILE A 59 3.40 -15.86 12.87
C ILE A 59 4.25 -17.03 13.41
N ALA A 60 5.54 -17.11 13.05
CA ALA A 60 6.44 -18.12 13.63
C ALA A 60 6.66 -17.90 15.15
N ALA A 61 6.80 -16.64 15.59
CA ALA A 61 6.89 -16.31 17.01
C ALA A 61 5.58 -16.62 17.76
N GLU A 62 4.42 -16.37 17.13
CA GLU A 62 3.12 -16.79 17.64
C GLU A 62 3.04 -18.32 17.79
N ALA A 63 3.45 -19.07 16.76
CA ALA A 63 3.48 -20.53 16.80
C ALA A 63 4.41 -21.07 17.92
N VAL A 64 5.58 -20.45 18.14
CA VAL A 64 6.46 -20.78 19.27
C VAL A 64 5.78 -20.47 20.61
N ALA A 65 5.10 -19.33 20.73
CA ALA A 65 4.33 -18.99 21.92
C ALA A 65 3.23 -20.04 22.20
N ILE A 66 2.47 -20.43 21.18
CA ILE A 66 1.37 -21.41 21.28
C ILE A 66 1.87 -22.83 21.58
N PHE A 67 2.81 -23.35 20.79
CA PHE A 67 3.16 -24.77 20.82
C PHE A 67 4.27 -25.11 21.83
N TRP A 68 5.05 -24.13 22.28
CA TRP A 68 6.11 -24.33 23.25
C TRP A 68 5.91 -23.52 24.54
N LEU A 69 5.66 -22.21 24.45
CA LEU A 69 5.65 -21.34 25.63
C LEU A 69 4.41 -21.55 26.52
N LEU A 70 3.21 -21.62 25.94
CA LEU A 70 1.96 -21.89 26.67
C LEU A 70 1.90 -23.31 27.26
N ARG A 71 2.84 -24.21 26.89
CA ARG A 71 2.95 -25.57 27.44
C ARG A 71 3.91 -25.68 28.63
N GLN A 72 4.62 -24.62 28.98
CA GLN A 72 5.54 -24.65 30.11
C GLN A 72 4.78 -24.83 31.43
N ARG A 73 5.31 -25.67 32.31
CA ARG A 73 4.74 -25.99 33.62
C ARG A 73 5.86 -26.09 34.64
N GLU A 74 5.64 -25.48 35.79
CA GLU A 74 6.35 -25.79 37.03
C GLU A 74 5.37 -26.52 37.95
N PHE A 75 5.87 -27.45 38.76
CA PHE A 75 5.08 -28.13 39.78
C PHE A 75 5.48 -27.59 41.15
N THR A 76 4.50 -27.22 41.96
CA THR A 76 4.70 -26.72 43.33
C THR A 76 3.89 -27.54 44.33
N GLY A 77 4.47 -27.72 45.53
CA GLY A 77 4.01 -28.68 46.55
C GLY A 77 4.61 -30.08 46.37
N ALA A 78 4.66 -30.84 47.45
CA ALA A 78 5.00 -32.26 47.44
C ALA A 78 3.76 -33.14 47.71
N ASP A 79 3.70 -34.33 47.12
CA ASP A 79 2.62 -35.29 47.42
C ASP A 79 2.70 -35.70 48.91
N GLY A 80 1.58 -35.60 49.62
CA GLY A 80 1.50 -35.77 51.08
C GLY A 80 1.78 -34.50 51.91
N GLU A 81 2.00 -33.34 51.30
CA GLU A 81 2.21 -32.08 52.04
C GLU A 81 0.90 -31.58 52.67
N LEU A 82 0.84 -31.63 54.01
CA LEU A 82 -0.29 -31.16 54.80
C LEU A 82 -0.23 -29.64 55.01
N VAL A 83 -0.97 -28.89 54.18
CA VAL A 83 -1.03 -27.43 54.26
C VAL A 83 -2.25 -27.01 55.07
N ARG A 84 -2.08 -26.02 55.98
CA ARG A 84 -3.20 -25.47 56.74
C ARG A 84 -4.11 -24.64 55.82
N ASN A 85 -5.37 -25.05 55.69
CA ASN A 85 -6.39 -24.28 55.02
C ASN A 85 -6.70 -23.01 55.85
N PRO A 86 -6.63 -21.79 55.25
CA PRO A 86 -6.82 -20.54 55.99
C PRO A 86 -8.27 -20.30 56.43
N ASP A 87 -9.25 -20.91 55.76
CA ASP A 87 -10.69 -20.71 56.03
C ASP A 87 -11.22 -21.71 57.07
N THR A 88 -10.73 -22.96 57.05
CA THR A 88 -11.17 -24.02 57.99
C THR A 88 -10.22 -24.22 59.16
N GLY A 89 -8.97 -23.75 59.04
CA GLY A 89 -7.89 -24.00 60.00
C GLY A 89 -7.40 -25.46 60.04
N LEU A 90 -7.98 -26.37 59.25
CA LEU A 90 -7.60 -27.78 59.19
C LEU A 90 -6.34 -27.99 58.34
N LEU A 91 -5.63 -29.08 58.60
CA LEU A 91 -4.54 -29.54 57.73
C LEU A 91 -5.14 -30.38 56.60
N GLU A 92 -4.98 -29.91 55.36
CA GLU A 92 -5.47 -30.57 54.16
C GLU A 92 -4.29 -31.03 53.31
N GLU A 93 -4.37 -32.25 52.79
CA GLU A 93 -3.33 -32.83 51.93
C GLU A 93 -3.38 -32.16 50.55
N ARG A 94 -2.34 -31.39 50.22
CA ARG A 94 -2.25 -30.63 48.97
C ARG A 94 -1.20 -31.27 48.06
N GLY A 95 -1.65 -32.19 47.21
CA GLY A 95 -0.80 -32.80 46.17
C GLY A 95 -0.24 -31.78 45.17
N ALA A 96 0.79 -32.16 44.42
CA ALA A 96 1.54 -31.25 43.57
C ALA A 96 0.67 -30.56 42.50
N THR A 97 0.65 -29.23 42.47
CA THR A 97 -0.11 -28.46 41.49
C THR A 97 0.76 -27.95 40.35
N ALA A 98 0.30 -28.15 39.11
CA ALA A 98 0.92 -27.54 37.94
C ALA A 98 0.55 -26.06 37.83
N GLN A 99 1.55 -25.19 37.79
CA GLN A 99 1.43 -23.75 37.63
C GLN A 99 2.17 -23.27 36.36
N PHE A 100 1.70 -22.17 35.77
CA PHE A 100 2.39 -21.55 34.65
C PHE A 100 3.60 -20.71 35.13
N PRO A 101 4.83 -20.97 34.64
CA PRO A 101 6.04 -20.32 35.16
C PRO A 101 6.04 -18.80 35.01
N GLN A 102 6.57 -18.09 36.00
CA GLN A 102 6.72 -16.63 35.92
C GLN A 102 7.65 -16.20 34.77
N TRP A 103 8.72 -16.94 34.50
CA TRP A 103 9.62 -16.65 33.37
C TRP A 103 8.90 -16.82 32.02
N ALA A 104 8.04 -17.85 31.90
CA ALA A 104 7.28 -18.11 30.69
C ALA A 104 6.17 -17.05 30.48
N PHE A 105 5.60 -16.54 31.58
CA PHE A 105 4.66 -15.41 31.56
C PHE A 105 5.33 -14.11 31.10
N ILE A 106 6.52 -13.78 31.62
CA ILE A 106 7.28 -12.61 31.16
C ILE A 106 7.65 -12.76 29.68
N ALA A 107 8.14 -13.93 29.27
CA ALA A 107 8.45 -14.22 27.87
C ALA A 107 7.21 -14.11 26.95
N LEU A 108 6.02 -14.43 27.43
CA LEU A 108 4.76 -14.31 26.67
C LEU A 108 4.39 -12.84 26.45
N LEU A 109 4.54 -11.99 27.47
CA LEU A 109 4.31 -10.55 27.33
C LEU A 109 5.33 -9.93 26.35
N VAL A 110 6.60 -10.34 26.41
CA VAL A 110 7.62 -9.94 25.44
C VAL A 110 7.27 -10.43 24.03
N ALA A 111 6.80 -11.67 23.87
CA ALA A 111 6.38 -12.21 22.59
C ALA A 111 5.24 -11.39 21.96
N PHE A 112 4.22 -11.01 22.73
CA PHE A 112 3.15 -10.12 22.25
C PHE A 112 3.69 -8.78 21.74
N VAL A 113 4.65 -8.15 22.45
CA VAL A 113 5.25 -6.88 22.03
C VAL A 113 6.10 -7.05 20.76
N VAL A 114 6.85 -8.14 20.64
CA VAL A 114 7.64 -8.46 19.43
C VAL A 114 6.74 -8.71 18.23
N ILE A 115 5.68 -9.51 18.39
CA ILE A 115 4.67 -9.77 17.36
C ILE A 115 4.00 -8.45 16.93
N ALA A 116 3.64 -7.58 17.87
CA ALA A 116 3.09 -6.24 17.57
C ALA A 116 4.06 -5.42 16.69
N ALA A 117 5.32 -5.31 17.11
CA ALA A 117 6.32 -4.50 16.42
C ALA A 117 6.59 -5.02 15.00
N LEU A 118 6.73 -6.33 14.82
CA LEU A 118 6.91 -6.98 13.50
C LEU A 118 5.67 -6.78 12.62
N SER A 119 4.47 -7.02 13.15
CA SER A 119 3.21 -6.90 12.41
C SER A 119 2.95 -5.47 11.94
N ILE A 120 3.12 -4.48 12.83
CA ILE A 120 2.96 -3.06 12.52
C ILE A 120 4.00 -2.59 11.51
N THR A 121 5.27 -2.98 11.68
CA THR A 121 6.35 -2.60 10.74
C THR A 121 6.11 -3.18 9.35
N GLY A 122 5.70 -4.46 9.27
CA GLY A 122 5.29 -5.08 8.01
C GLY A 122 4.15 -4.31 7.34
N SER A 123 3.11 -3.94 8.08
CA SER A 123 1.99 -3.15 7.56
C SER A 123 2.38 -1.74 7.10
N ILE A 124 3.33 -1.07 7.77
CA ILE A 124 3.86 0.23 7.34
C ILE A 124 4.62 0.08 6.01
N LEU A 125 5.47 -0.94 5.87
CA LEU A 125 6.20 -1.21 4.63
C LEU A 125 5.25 -1.61 3.48
N TRP A 126 4.22 -2.40 3.78
CA TRP A 126 3.20 -2.78 2.81
C TRP A 126 2.43 -1.56 2.28
N LYS A 127 2.03 -0.63 3.16
CA LYS A 127 1.40 0.64 2.74
C LYS A 127 2.35 1.54 1.92
N LYS A 128 3.65 1.55 2.23
CA LYS A 128 4.65 2.22 1.37
C LYS A 128 4.72 1.57 -0.02
N ALA A 129 4.69 0.24 -0.11
CA ALA A 129 4.65 -0.46 -1.40
C ALA A 129 3.37 -0.16 -2.20
N ASN A 130 2.22 -0.04 -1.54
CA ASN A 130 0.95 0.27 -2.19
C ASN A 130 0.91 1.68 -2.79
N ARG A 131 1.63 2.64 -2.21
CA ARG A 131 1.78 4.00 -2.76
C ARG A 131 2.68 4.03 -3.99
N LEU A 132 3.66 3.12 -4.06
CA LEU A 132 4.59 3.02 -5.18
C LEU A 132 4.04 2.17 -6.35
N ASP A 133 3.15 1.21 -6.08
CA ASP A 133 2.54 0.33 -7.10
C ASP A 133 1.11 -0.06 -6.67
N PRO A 134 0.15 0.88 -6.73
CA PRO A 134 -1.23 0.66 -6.28
C PRO A 134 -1.98 -0.37 -7.14
N ALA A 135 -3.02 -0.96 -6.57
CA ALA A 135 -4.01 -1.71 -7.32
C ALA A 135 -4.93 -0.76 -8.11
N LYS A 136 -5.53 -1.27 -9.19
CA LYS A 136 -6.68 -0.65 -9.84
C LYS A 136 -7.92 -0.85 -8.95
N LYS A 137 -8.73 0.17 -8.70
CA LYS A 137 -10.02 0.03 -7.97
C LYS A 137 -11.03 -0.82 -8.73
N SER A 138 -10.95 -0.81 -10.06
CA SER A 138 -11.71 -1.71 -10.93
C SER A 138 -11.44 -3.20 -10.66
N ASP A 139 -10.28 -3.57 -10.12
CA ASP A 139 -9.97 -4.90 -9.59
C ASP A 139 -10.27 -4.94 -8.08
N THR A 140 -11.56 -5.04 -7.74
CA THR A 140 -12.06 -4.91 -6.36
C THR A 140 -11.44 -5.90 -5.38
N VAL A 141 -11.19 -7.15 -5.81
CA VAL A 141 -10.58 -8.19 -4.98
C VAL A 141 -9.12 -7.86 -4.67
N ARG A 142 -8.33 -7.54 -5.71
CA ARG A 142 -6.93 -7.16 -5.50
C ARG A 142 -6.82 -5.86 -4.71
N PHE A 143 -7.67 -4.87 -4.99
CA PHE A 143 -7.70 -3.61 -4.26
C PHE A 143 -8.05 -3.81 -2.78
N PHE A 144 -9.05 -4.63 -2.46
CA PHE A 144 -9.39 -4.97 -1.08
C PHE A 144 -8.23 -5.68 -0.38
N VAL A 145 -7.74 -6.79 -0.95
CA VAL A 145 -6.66 -7.59 -0.33
C VAL A 145 -5.41 -6.74 -0.17
N GLN A 146 -4.96 -6.04 -1.22
CA GLN A 146 -3.75 -5.24 -1.18
C GLN A 146 -3.83 -4.12 -0.11
N ASN A 147 -4.99 -3.53 0.14
CA ASN A 147 -5.12 -2.42 1.10
C ASN A 147 -5.50 -2.86 2.53
N GLN A 148 -6.05 -4.06 2.72
CA GLN A 148 -6.44 -4.59 4.03
C GLN A 148 -5.55 -5.72 4.55
N LEU A 149 -4.58 -6.22 3.76
CA LEU A 149 -3.71 -7.35 4.16
C LEU A 149 -3.01 -7.13 5.50
N GLY A 150 -2.51 -5.92 5.78
CA GLY A 150 -1.84 -5.62 7.05
C GLY A 150 -2.74 -5.76 8.27
N ALA A 151 -4.04 -5.49 8.13
CA ALA A 151 -5.03 -5.71 9.17
C ALA A 151 -5.40 -7.20 9.31
N ILE A 152 -5.58 -7.89 8.18
CA ILE A 152 -5.89 -9.34 8.14
C ILE A 152 -4.77 -10.16 8.81
N ILE A 153 -3.51 -9.87 8.47
CA ILE A 153 -2.35 -10.54 9.06
C ILE A 153 -2.21 -10.22 10.55
N ALA A 154 -2.50 -8.98 10.97
CA ALA A 154 -2.53 -8.62 12.40
C ALA A 154 -3.59 -9.42 13.19
N VAL A 155 -4.78 -9.68 12.62
CA VAL A 155 -5.77 -10.58 13.25
C VAL A 155 -5.21 -12.00 13.35
N ILE A 156 -4.62 -12.52 12.28
CA ILE A 156 -4.06 -13.88 12.23
C ILE A 156 -2.96 -14.07 13.30
N ALA A 157 -2.05 -13.11 13.45
CA ALA A 157 -0.89 -13.21 14.34
C ALA A 157 -1.19 -13.01 15.85
N PHE A 158 -2.42 -12.63 16.20
CA PHE A 158 -2.82 -12.33 17.59
C PHE A 158 -4.00 -13.17 18.08
N LEU A 159 -5.02 -13.37 17.25
CA LEU A 159 -6.29 -13.96 17.69
C LEU A 159 -6.14 -15.40 18.23
N PRO A 160 -5.41 -16.33 17.57
CA PRO A 160 -5.19 -17.68 18.10
C PRO A 160 -4.45 -17.67 19.45
N LEU A 161 -3.36 -16.90 19.57
CA LEU A 161 -2.60 -16.78 20.81
C LEU A 161 -3.43 -16.19 21.96
N ILE A 162 -4.22 -15.13 21.73
CA ILE A 162 -5.09 -14.53 22.75
C ILE A 162 -6.14 -15.53 23.24
N ILE A 163 -6.79 -16.26 22.32
CA ILE A 163 -7.77 -17.31 22.67
C ILE A 163 -7.10 -18.37 23.56
N LEU A 164 -5.90 -18.84 23.19
CA LEU A 164 -5.20 -19.89 23.94
C LEU A 164 -4.66 -19.41 25.29
N VAL A 165 -4.38 -18.12 25.49
CA VAL A 165 -4.10 -17.55 26.82
C VAL A 165 -5.30 -17.72 27.75
N PHE A 166 -6.51 -17.36 27.30
CA PHE A 166 -7.71 -17.53 28.13
C PHE A 166 -8.04 -19.00 28.40
N LEU A 167 -7.81 -19.89 27.42
CA LEU A 167 -8.04 -21.34 27.54
C LEU A 167 -6.93 -22.09 28.32
N ASN A 168 -5.77 -21.49 28.58
CA ASN A 168 -4.66 -22.16 29.28
C ASN A 168 -5.07 -22.57 30.70
N LYS A 169 -5.05 -23.86 31.03
CA LYS A 169 -5.53 -24.33 32.34
C LYS A 169 -4.54 -24.14 33.50
N ASP A 170 -3.27 -23.88 33.21
CA ASP A 170 -2.19 -23.80 34.22
C ASP A 170 -1.87 -22.35 34.62
N MET A 171 -2.40 -21.36 33.89
CA MET A 171 -2.36 -19.94 34.25
C MET A 171 -3.43 -19.56 35.27
N ASP A 172 -3.07 -18.71 36.24
CA ASP A 172 -4.01 -18.14 37.19
C ASP A 172 -4.89 -17.03 36.58
N LYS A 173 -5.92 -16.59 37.32
CA LYS A 173 -6.88 -15.56 36.86
C LYS A 173 -6.21 -14.20 36.58
N GLY A 174 -5.21 -13.81 37.37
CA GLY A 174 -4.46 -12.56 37.22
C GLY A 174 -3.54 -12.61 35.99
N GLN A 175 -2.80 -13.70 35.79
CA GLN A 175 -2.01 -13.93 34.59
C GLN A 175 -2.87 -13.86 33.31
N LYS A 176 -3.98 -14.60 33.26
CA LYS A 176 -4.92 -14.58 32.11
C LYS A 176 -5.47 -13.19 31.84
N THR A 177 -5.93 -12.49 32.87
CA THR A 177 -6.49 -11.14 32.75
C THR A 177 -5.44 -10.18 32.21
N THR A 178 -4.21 -10.24 32.74
CA THR A 178 -3.11 -9.34 32.37
C THR A 178 -2.64 -9.59 30.93
N ALA A 179 -2.29 -10.83 30.58
CA ALA A 179 -1.85 -11.18 29.23
C ALA A 179 -2.98 -11.02 28.19
N GLY A 180 -4.23 -11.32 28.56
CA GLY A 180 -5.40 -11.11 27.73
C GLY A 180 -5.63 -9.63 27.40
N ILE A 181 -5.59 -8.73 28.39
CA ILE A 181 -5.72 -7.28 28.17
C ILE A 181 -4.58 -6.76 27.29
N ILE A 182 -3.32 -7.10 27.61
CA ILE A 182 -2.15 -6.65 26.84
C ILE A 182 -2.24 -7.15 25.40
N GLY A 183 -2.55 -8.43 25.20
CA GLY A 183 -2.72 -9.03 23.87
C GLY A 183 -3.82 -8.35 23.06
N VAL A 184 -5.00 -8.12 23.65
CA VAL A 184 -6.12 -7.45 22.97
C VAL A 184 -5.79 -6.00 22.61
N VAL A 185 -5.17 -5.23 23.51
CA VAL A 185 -4.77 -3.84 23.22
C VAL A 185 -3.75 -3.78 22.08
N LEU A 186 -2.75 -4.65 22.09
CA LEU A 186 -1.74 -4.74 21.02
C LEU A 186 -2.34 -5.21 19.69
N ALA A 187 -3.26 -6.18 19.73
CA ALA A 187 -3.98 -6.64 18.53
C ALA A 187 -4.83 -5.53 17.91
N VAL A 188 -5.61 -4.80 18.72
CA VAL A 188 -6.42 -3.66 18.24
C VAL A 188 -5.53 -2.57 17.65
N ALA A 189 -4.40 -2.24 18.30
CA ALA A 189 -3.44 -1.28 17.77
C ALA A 189 -2.81 -1.76 16.44
N ALA A 190 -2.41 -3.03 16.35
CA ALA A 190 -1.82 -3.62 15.15
C ALA A 190 -2.82 -3.68 13.97
N VAL A 191 -4.08 -3.98 14.24
CA VAL A 191 -5.17 -3.95 13.24
C VAL A 191 -5.46 -2.52 12.79
N ALA A 192 -5.67 -1.58 13.72
CA ALA A 192 -5.95 -0.18 13.39
C ALA A 192 -4.81 0.50 12.60
N LEU A 193 -3.56 0.20 12.94
CA LEU A 193 -2.39 0.64 12.17
C LEU A 193 -2.16 -0.19 10.89
N GLY A 194 -2.76 -1.37 10.79
CA GLY A 194 -2.69 -2.28 9.64
C GLY A 194 -3.60 -1.87 8.48
N ILE A 195 -4.73 -1.22 8.76
CA ILE A 195 -5.66 -0.69 7.77
C ILE A 195 -4.99 0.45 6.99
N ASP A 196 -5.21 0.50 5.66
CA ASP A 196 -5.05 1.72 4.88
C ASP A 196 -6.40 2.41 4.68
N TYR A 197 -6.57 3.58 5.31
CA TYR A 197 -7.82 4.36 5.30
C TYR A 197 -7.92 5.30 4.10
N ASN A 198 -6.80 5.62 3.45
CA ASN A 198 -6.79 6.37 2.20
C ASN A 198 -5.91 5.65 1.16
N PRO A 199 -6.38 4.49 0.66
CA PRO A 199 -5.61 3.67 -0.26
C PRO A 199 -5.53 4.32 -1.65
N PRO A 200 -4.32 4.58 -2.18
CA PRO A 200 -4.15 5.12 -3.52
C PRO A 200 -4.57 4.10 -4.58
N SER A 201 -4.93 4.59 -5.76
CA SER A 201 -5.29 3.76 -6.90
C SER A 201 -4.68 4.26 -8.20
N VAL A 202 -4.54 3.35 -9.16
CA VAL A 202 -4.09 3.70 -10.53
C VAL A 202 -5.02 4.75 -11.14
N GLU A 203 -6.34 4.65 -10.90
CA GLU A 203 -7.34 5.60 -11.37
C GLU A 203 -7.10 7.01 -10.79
N GLN A 204 -6.73 7.13 -9.50
CA GLN A 204 -6.39 8.43 -8.88
C GLN A 204 -5.13 9.02 -9.52
N TYR A 205 -4.05 8.25 -9.62
CA TYR A 205 -2.79 8.76 -10.21
C TYR A 205 -2.92 9.04 -11.70
N THR A 206 -3.84 8.36 -12.40
CA THR A 206 -4.22 8.68 -13.78
C THR A 206 -4.95 10.01 -13.86
N ALA A 207 -5.89 10.30 -12.96
CA ALA A 207 -6.59 11.58 -12.92
C ALA A 207 -5.66 12.76 -12.57
N ASP A 208 -4.79 12.59 -11.56
CA ASP A 208 -3.79 13.61 -11.21
C ASP A 208 -2.83 13.87 -12.41
N ARG A 209 -2.28 12.81 -13.04
CA ARG A 209 -1.42 12.91 -14.24
C ARG A 209 -2.14 13.56 -15.43
N SER A 210 -3.38 13.17 -15.69
CA SER A 210 -4.18 13.74 -16.77
C SER A 210 -4.44 15.23 -16.53
N THR A 211 -4.65 15.66 -15.29
CA THR A 211 -4.79 17.08 -14.96
C THR A 211 -3.50 17.84 -15.22
N VAL A 212 -2.36 17.34 -14.73
CA VAL A 212 -1.03 17.94 -14.98
C VAL A 212 -0.79 18.12 -16.49
N ILE A 213 -0.96 17.06 -17.28
CA ILE A 213 -0.77 17.11 -18.73
C ILE A 213 -1.69 18.15 -19.38
N GLN A 214 -2.98 18.18 -19.03
CA GLN A 214 -3.93 19.16 -19.59
C GLN A 214 -3.64 20.61 -19.16
N LEU A 215 -3.02 20.84 -18.00
CA LEU A 215 -2.71 22.17 -17.46
C LEU A 215 -1.33 22.72 -17.86
N LEU A 216 -0.39 21.86 -18.26
CA LEU A 216 1.01 22.23 -18.54
C LEU A 216 1.53 21.77 -19.91
N GLY A 217 0.73 21.00 -20.66
CA GLY A 217 1.12 20.41 -21.95
C GLY A 217 1.97 19.13 -21.81
N GLN A 218 2.57 18.90 -20.64
CA GLN A 218 3.48 17.79 -20.37
C GLN A 218 3.30 17.22 -18.95
N ASP A 219 3.75 15.98 -18.73
CA ASP A 219 3.79 15.30 -17.42
C ASP A 219 5.02 15.76 -16.64
N GLU A 220 5.02 17.03 -16.23
CA GLU A 220 6.10 17.64 -15.44
C GLU A 220 5.51 18.37 -14.22
N VAL A 221 6.02 18.05 -13.04
CA VAL A 221 5.58 18.61 -11.75
C VAL A 221 6.77 18.90 -10.86
N VAL A 222 6.54 19.73 -9.86
CA VAL A 222 7.56 20.21 -8.93
C VAL A 222 7.27 19.73 -7.51
N TRP A 223 8.29 19.31 -6.78
CA TRP A 223 8.15 18.98 -5.37
C TRP A 223 9.41 19.30 -4.56
N VAL A 224 9.27 19.23 -3.24
CA VAL A 224 10.37 19.29 -2.27
C VAL A 224 10.39 18.01 -1.44
N ASP A 225 11.47 17.74 -0.69
CA ASP A 225 11.52 16.58 0.22
C ASP A 225 10.40 16.57 1.26
N GLY A 226 9.99 17.74 1.76
CA GLY A 226 8.86 17.90 2.67
C GLY A 226 7.50 17.65 2.02
N GLY A 227 6.48 17.36 2.84
CA GLY A 227 5.10 17.23 2.39
C GLY A 227 4.78 15.96 1.56
N SER A 228 3.53 15.88 1.10
CA SER A 228 2.95 14.71 0.42
C SER A 228 2.25 15.04 -0.91
N VAL A 229 2.43 16.26 -1.40
CA VAL A 229 1.84 16.77 -2.65
C VAL A 229 2.95 17.19 -3.62
N TYR A 230 2.61 17.22 -4.90
CA TYR A 230 3.39 17.89 -5.94
C TYR A 230 2.59 19.07 -6.53
N HIS A 231 3.33 20.00 -7.11
CA HIS A 231 2.88 21.32 -7.54
C HIS A 231 3.00 21.48 -9.05
N VAL A 232 2.17 22.35 -9.62
CA VAL A 232 2.19 22.66 -11.07
C VAL A 232 3.20 23.75 -11.43
N CYS A 233 3.86 24.36 -10.43
CA CYS A 233 4.85 25.39 -10.66
C CYS A 233 5.90 25.46 -9.52
N GLU A 234 7.09 25.95 -9.84
CA GLU A 234 8.20 26.14 -8.91
C GLU A 234 8.06 27.37 -7.99
N GLU A 235 7.27 28.39 -8.36
CA GLU A 235 7.30 29.73 -7.75
C GLU A 235 6.27 29.95 -6.64
N VAL A 236 5.74 28.86 -6.07
CA VAL A 236 4.65 28.92 -5.09
C VAL A 236 5.17 29.10 -3.65
N PRO A 237 4.53 29.95 -2.81
CA PRO A 237 4.96 30.17 -1.42
C PRO A 237 4.95 28.92 -0.53
N ASP A 238 4.17 27.91 -0.88
CA ASP A 238 4.09 26.62 -0.16
C ASP A 238 5.34 25.75 -0.40
N ILE A 239 6.11 25.98 -1.48
CA ILE A 239 7.44 25.41 -1.67
C ILE A 239 8.42 26.21 -0.79
N GLN A 240 8.65 25.68 0.41
CA GLN A 240 9.40 26.36 1.46
C GLN A 240 10.77 26.87 0.99
N THR A 241 10.98 28.18 1.16
CA THR A 241 12.23 28.88 0.87
C THR A 241 13.41 28.23 1.59
N GLY A 242 14.20 27.41 0.87
CA GLY A 242 15.36 26.70 1.40
C GLY A 242 15.34 25.16 1.29
N SER A 243 14.26 24.55 0.79
CA SER A 243 14.28 23.14 0.38
C SER A 243 14.83 22.98 -1.05
N GLU A 244 15.55 21.88 -1.32
CA GLU A 244 15.89 21.50 -2.69
C GLU A 244 14.61 21.19 -3.48
N LYS A 245 14.36 21.97 -4.54
CA LYS A 245 13.28 21.69 -5.48
C LYS A 245 13.71 20.57 -6.41
N ARG A 246 12.77 19.69 -6.76
CA ARG A 246 12.96 18.67 -7.78
C ARG A 246 11.79 18.74 -8.76
N THR A 247 12.13 18.58 -10.03
CA THR A 247 11.22 18.68 -11.17
C THR A 247 11.34 17.38 -11.96
N GLY A 248 10.22 16.87 -12.45
CA GLY A 248 10.13 15.58 -13.15
C GLY A 248 8.69 15.11 -13.26
N THR A 249 8.49 13.85 -13.62
CA THR A 249 7.14 13.29 -13.88
C THR A 249 6.31 13.09 -12.61
N THR A 250 4.99 13.02 -12.77
CA THR A 250 4.09 12.62 -11.67
C THR A 250 4.43 11.25 -11.08
N ALA A 251 4.98 10.33 -11.89
CA ALA A 251 5.45 9.02 -11.41
C ALA A 251 6.70 9.13 -10.53
N GLU A 252 7.65 10.00 -10.87
CA GLU A 252 8.84 10.28 -10.03
C GLU A 252 8.49 11.04 -8.75
N ALA A 253 7.51 11.95 -8.81
CA ALA A 253 6.96 12.61 -7.63
C ALA A 253 6.32 11.58 -6.67
N VAL A 254 5.51 10.65 -7.18
CA VAL A 254 4.95 9.53 -6.39
C VAL A 254 6.05 8.66 -5.80
N GLU A 255 7.13 8.38 -6.56
CA GLU A 255 8.29 7.66 -6.05
C GLU A 255 9.00 8.40 -4.90
N ALA A 256 9.09 9.72 -4.97
CA ALA A 256 9.57 10.60 -3.90
C ALA A 256 8.56 10.77 -2.74
N GLY A 257 7.45 10.02 -2.74
CA GLY A 257 6.44 10.03 -1.68
C GLY A 257 5.39 11.15 -1.79
N LYS A 258 5.31 11.83 -2.94
CA LYS A 258 4.31 12.86 -3.25
C LYS A 258 3.10 12.20 -3.90
N ILE A 259 2.11 11.86 -3.08
CA ILE A 259 1.06 10.91 -3.43
C ILE A 259 -0.15 11.52 -4.16
N ARG A 260 -0.14 12.81 -4.50
CA ARG A 260 -1.26 13.49 -5.19
C ARG A 260 -0.90 14.89 -5.67
N LEU A 261 -1.68 15.38 -6.63
CA LEU A 261 -1.66 16.77 -7.06
C LEU A 261 -2.22 17.71 -5.97
N THR A 262 -1.61 18.89 -5.86
CA THR A 262 -2.12 20.02 -5.06
C THR A 262 -3.53 20.46 -5.47
N LEU A 263 -4.46 20.55 -4.52
CA LEU A 263 -5.80 21.13 -4.73
C LEU A 263 -5.77 22.67 -4.82
N LYS A 264 -4.59 23.30 -4.83
CA LYS A 264 -4.42 24.74 -5.03
C LYS A 264 -3.96 25.11 -6.44
N PHE A 265 -3.86 24.16 -7.38
CA PHE A 265 -3.21 24.36 -8.69
C PHE A 265 -3.63 25.66 -9.39
N ALA A 266 -4.92 26.03 -9.35
CA ALA A 266 -5.42 27.27 -9.95
C ALA A 266 -4.79 28.56 -9.39
N SER A 267 -4.41 28.56 -8.11
CA SER A 267 -3.64 29.65 -7.49
C SER A 267 -2.16 29.60 -7.86
N GLU A 268 -1.62 28.41 -8.09
CA GLU A 268 -0.23 28.20 -8.48
C GLU A 268 0.00 28.68 -9.93
N LEU A 269 -0.89 28.29 -10.86
CA LEU A 269 -0.90 28.78 -12.24
C LEU A 269 -0.93 30.32 -12.30
N ARG A 270 -1.87 30.96 -11.58
CA ARG A 270 -1.94 32.44 -11.48
C ARG A 270 -0.66 33.07 -10.94
N THR A 271 -0.01 32.45 -9.96
CA THR A 271 1.23 32.97 -9.37
C THR A 271 2.36 33.00 -10.40
N CYS A 272 2.38 32.01 -11.30
CA CYS A 272 3.43 31.82 -12.30
C CYS A 272 3.07 32.38 -13.69
N GLY A 273 2.00 33.17 -13.79
CA GLY A 273 1.55 33.77 -15.06
C GLY A 273 1.05 32.77 -16.10
N LEU A 274 0.72 31.53 -15.70
CA LEU A 274 0.14 30.52 -16.57
C LEU A 274 -1.37 30.72 -16.69
N ALA A 275 -1.93 30.32 -17.85
CA ALA A 275 -3.36 30.32 -18.07
C ALA A 275 -4.08 29.47 -17.00
N VAL A 276 -5.30 29.87 -16.64
CA VAL A 276 -6.11 29.17 -15.62
C VAL A 276 -7.47 28.83 -16.23
N PRO A 277 -7.92 27.57 -16.17
CA PRO A 277 -9.23 27.18 -16.70
C PRO A 277 -10.36 27.90 -15.97
N GLU A 278 -11.42 28.25 -16.71
CA GLU A 278 -12.62 28.87 -16.14
C GLU A 278 -13.33 27.93 -15.16
N ASN A 279 -13.30 26.61 -15.43
CA ASN A 279 -13.86 25.56 -14.57
C ASN A 279 -12.84 24.97 -13.56
N ALA A 280 -11.79 25.72 -13.19
CA ALA A 280 -10.75 25.22 -12.28
C ALA A 280 -11.29 24.79 -10.90
N ASP A 281 -12.37 25.40 -10.40
CA ASP A 281 -13.02 24.99 -9.15
C ASP A 281 -13.73 23.62 -9.30
N GLU A 282 -14.35 23.35 -10.45
CA GLU A 282 -14.98 22.06 -10.78
C GLU A 282 -13.95 20.93 -10.86
N ILE A 283 -12.82 21.20 -11.54
CA ILE A 283 -11.66 20.30 -11.59
C ILE A 283 -11.13 20.03 -10.17
N THR A 284 -11.03 21.07 -9.33
CA THR A 284 -10.55 20.95 -7.94
C THR A 284 -11.45 20.07 -7.10
N ASP A 285 -12.77 20.19 -7.23
CA ASP A 285 -13.72 19.37 -6.48
C ASP A 285 -13.80 17.93 -7.02
N ALA A 286 -13.70 17.73 -8.34
CA ALA A 286 -13.56 16.41 -8.93
C ALA A 286 -12.28 15.69 -8.43
N LEU A 287 -11.12 16.36 -8.47
CA LEU A 287 -9.87 15.84 -7.92
C LEU A 287 -9.99 15.54 -6.42
N ARG A 288 -10.61 16.42 -5.64
CA ARG A 288 -10.84 16.20 -4.21
C ARG A 288 -11.66 14.94 -3.96
N ALA A 289 -12.71 14.70 -4.74
CA ALA A 289 -13.54 13.50 -4.64
C ALA A 289 -12.78 12.23 -5.04
N ILE A 290 -12.01 12.26 -6.14
CA ILE A 290 -11.18 11.14 -6.60
C ILE A 290 -10.08 10.81 -5.56
N GLN A 291 -9.39 11.83 -5.03
CA GLN A 291 -8.38 11.71 -3.98
C GLN A 291 -8.97 11.30 -2.60
N ALA A 292 -10.25 11.58 -2.36
CA ALA A 292 -11.00 11.07 -1.19
C ALA A 292 -11.54 9.65 -1.41
N GLY A 293 -11.38 9.10 -2.61
CA GLY A 293 -11.62 7.70 -2.90
C GLY A 293 -12.82 7.38 -3.79
N GLN A 294 -13.59 8.38 -4.24
CA GLN A 294 -14.74 8.16 -5.13
C GLN A 294 -14.30 7.56 -6.48
N VAL A 295 -15.19 6.79 -7.11
CA VAL A 295 -14.93 6.06 -8.37
C VAL A 295 -15.85 6.47 -9.52
N ASP A 296 -17.02 7.03 -9.20
CA ASP A 296 -18.01 7.48 -10.18
C ASP A 296 -17.83 8.97 -10.56
N THR A 297 -16.87 9.65 -9.93
CA THR A 297 -16.51 11.04 -10.25
C THR A 297 -15.74 11.09 -11.57
N LEU A 298 -16.31 11.73 -12.57
CA LEU A 298 -15.60 12.08 -13.80
C LEU A 298 -14.74 13.32 -13.56
N LEU A 299 -13.52 13.32 -14.11
CA LEU A 299 -12.66 14.50 -14.16
C LEU A 299 -13.11 15.37 -15.35
N PRO A 300 -13.60 16.60 -15.15
CA PRO A 300 -13.95 17.49 -16.25
C PRO A 300 -12.68 17.95 -16.99
N ALA A 301 -12.80 18.16 -18.29
CA ALA A 301 -11.73 18.76 -19.09
C ALA A 301 -11.61 20.26 -18.79
N PRO A 302 -10.40 20.85 -18.83
CA PRO A 302 -10.22 22.30 -18.76
C PRO A 302 -10.98 23.08 -19.84
N VAL A 303 -11.73 24.09 -19.41
CA VAL A 303 -12.34 25.10 -20.26
C VAL A 303 -11.46 26.35 -20.23
N TRP A 304 -10.99 26.79 -21.41
CA TRP A 304 -10.12 27.96 -21.56
C TRP A 304 -10.90 29.12 -22.18
N ALA A 305 -10.63 30.34 -21.73
CA ALA A 305 -11.30 31.55 -22.22
C ALA A 305 -10.93 31.87 -23.68
N ASP A 306 -9.67 31.66 -24.05
CA ASP A 306 -9.21 31.57 -25.44
C ASP A 306 -8.69 30.14 -25.69
N PRO A 307 -9.12 29.42 -26.75
CA PRO A 307 -8.54 28.14 -27.13
C PRO A 307 -7.02 28.16 -27.34
N ALA A 308 -6.43 29.31 -27.67
CA ALA A 308 -4.98 29.49 -27.79
C ALA A 308 -4.24 29.50 -26.44
N ASP A 309 -4.94 29.67 -25.32
CA ASP A 309 -4.37 29.52 -23.97
C ASP A 309 -4.20 28.03 -23.57
N ALA A 310 -4.74 27.09 -24.35
CA ALA A 310 -4.68 25.67 -24.07
C ALA A 310 -3.24 25.13 -24.28
N PRO A 311 -2.56 24.58 -23.24
CA PRO A 311 -1.19 24.07 -23.36
C PRO A 311 -1.02 22.85 -24.28
N ILE A 312 -2.14 22.20 -24.64
CA ILE A 312 -2.19 21.14 -25.64
C ILE A 312 -3.01 21.66 -26.82
N GLU A 313 -2.32 22.17 -27.85
CA GLU A 313 -2.92 22.25 -29.18
C GLU A 313 -3.07 20.83 -29.73
N VAL A 314 -4.30 20.32 -29.79
CA VAL A 314 -4.63 19.12 -30.56
C VAL A 314 -4.86 19.54 -32.00
N PRO A 315 -3.99 19.16 -32.97
CA PRO A 315 -4.27 19.40 -34.37
C PRO A 315 -5.58 18.67 -34.74
N ASP A 316 -6.50 19.40 -35.35
CA ASP A 316 -7.82 18.91 -35.82
C ASP A 316 -8.87 18.58 -34.74
N ALA A 317 -8.90 19.32 -33.62
CA ALA A 317 -10.16 19.52 -32.88
C ALA A 317 -11.11 20.42 -33.70
N ALA A 318 -11.86 19.82 -34.64
CA ALA A 318 -12.86 20.55 -35.42
C ALA A 318 -13.87 21.24 -34.48
N PRO A 319 -14.16 22.54 -34.66
CA PRO A 319 -15.09 23.24 -33.80
C PRO A 319 -16.46 22.55 -33.87
N SER A 320 -17.02 22.25 -32.70
CA SER A 320 -18.42 21.85 -32.59
C SER A 320 -19.25 22.96 -33.21
N ALA A 321 -19.91 22.67 -34.34
CA ALA A 321 -20.73 23.65 -35.04
C ALA A 321 -21.76 24.23 -34.07
N GLU A 322 -21.86 25.56 -34.04
CA GLU A 322 -22.93 26.26 -33.34
C GLU A 322 -24.27 25.77 -33.90
N GLU A 323 -25.05 25.03 -33.09
CA GLU A 323 -26.46 24.81 -33.39
C GLU A 323 -27.16 26.17 -33.35
N SER A 324 -27.37 26.70 -34.55
CA SER A 324 -28.12 27.92 -34.82
C SER A 324 -29.44 27.53 -35.48
N GLU A 325 -30.54 28.06 -34.91
CA GLU A 325 -31.97 27.86 -35.24
C GLU A 325 -32.64 26.55 -34.78
#